data_AF-A0A6G2PPF6-F1
#
_entry.id   AF-A0A6G2PPF6-F1
#
_cell.length_a   1.000
_cell.length_b   1.000
_cell.length_c   1.000
_cell.angle_alpha   90.00
_cell.angle_beta   90.00
_cell.angle_gamma   90.00
#
_symmetry.space_group_name_H-M   'P 1'
#
loop_
_entity.id
_entity.type
_entity.pdbx_description
1 polymer ?
#
loop_
_entity_poly.entity_id
_entity_poly.type
_entity_poly.pdbx_seq_one_letter_code
_entity_poly.pdbx_strand_id
1 'polypeptide(L)'
;MVRVCGWSESEPYRGKAIGGPSVLSRIDRDILDQPGVDNVVVTEGLEDLLAGTGSDDLEANGYTALIQQLQGWGITSTLASLTPCEGYSGDGASPDDPCTTDIDSGRQDVNAWLDSQYNPWDPSIPLVYYADFDGAVAVTDATTGEEKLSAKADTGDHVNLTNAGYAAEVNSILSPHDTWALDDGPDSVQAADTARTDTPSTVNDYSVGSSPLNLNGTTAWSDDTTRGEALTLDGTTADATAPGQVLDTTGSYSVSAWVNLSSLPTHNATVASQPGDQNSPFYLKYDTVHTGTPGWSLHFTQTDTAGPTNKIAYVSGATAGAWTHLVGTFDATTDTGRLYVNGSLSATVTGVTPWASTGPFTVGSAKYNGAISDYFPGTVSDVQAWNYTLDADQVTALYDQIP
;
A
#
# COMPACT_ATOMS: atom_id res chain seq x y z
N MET A 1 -11.25 8.37 6.42
CA MET A 1 -10.24 8.02 7.42
C MET A 1 -9.78 9.29 8.13
N VAL A 2 -9.72 9.30 9.46
CA VAL A 2 -9.20 10.40 10.27
C VAL A 2 -8.04 9.88 11.12
N ARG A 3 -6.92 10.61 11.20
CA ARG A 3 -5.81 10.34 12.13
C ARG A 3 -6.02 11.14 13.41
N VAL A 4 -5.90 10.49 14.56
CA VAL A 4 -5.98 11.19 15.86
C VAL A 4 -4.82 10.77 16.77
N CYS A 5 -4.22 11.75 17.44
CA CYS A 5 -3.07 11.55 18.34
C CYS A 5 -3.50 11.46 19.82
N GLY A 6 -2.75 10.65 20.57
CA GLY A 6 -2.86 10.28 21.99
C GLY A 6 -2.88 11.40 23.04
N TRP A 7 -2.90 10.98 24.30
CA TRP A 7 -3.60 11.61 25.43
C TRP A 7 -2.66 12.31 26.42
N SER A 8 -2.99 13.56 26.80
CA SER A 8 -2.55 14.13 28.09
C SER A 8 -3.58 15.10 28.66
N GLU A 9 -4.09 14.88 29.88
CA GLU A 9 -4.68 16.00 30.61
C GLU A 9 -3.59 17.05 30.83
N SER A 10 -3.95 18.34 30.75
CA SER A 10 -2.96 19.40 30.87
C SER A 10 -2.31 19.36 32.26
N GLU A 11 -1.04 18.95 32.35
CA GLU A 11 -0.30 18.90 33.60
C GLU A 11 0.70 20.06 33.72
N PRO A 12 0.94 20.63 34.91
CA PRO A 12 1.90 21.70 35.07
C PRO A 12 3.35 21.19 35.12
N TYR A 13 4.13 21.44 34.08
CA TYR A 13 5.59 21.24 34.08
C TYR A 13 6.33 22.57 33.89
N ARG A 14 7.28 22.85 34.79
CA ARG A 14 8.03 24.13 34.88
C ARG A 14 7.14 25.39 34.82
N GLY A 15 5.92 25.30 35.38
CA GLY A 15 4.97 26.42 35.42
C GLY A 15 4.19 26.66 34.12
N LYS A 16 4.27 25.75 33.14
CA LYS A 16 3.45 25.73 31.93
C LYS A 16 2.59 24.46 31.92
N ALA A 17 1.40 24.55 31.36
CA ALA A 17 0.64 23.35 31.00
C ALA A 17 1.38 22.64 29.87
N ILE A 18 1.73 21.37 30.08
CA ILE A 18 2.20 20.43 29.06
C ILE A 18 1.05 19.48 28.72
N GLY A 19 1.07 18.95 27.49
CA GLY A 19 0.00 18.11 26.97
C GLY A 19 -1.14 18.86 26.29
N GLY A 20 -1.95 18.12 25.51
CA GLY A 20 -3.08 18.64 24.73
C GLY A 20 -4.40 17.94 25.08
N PRO A 21 -5.57 18.57 24.90
CA PRO A 21 -6.84 18.04 25.39
C PRO A 21 -7.06 16.61 24.92
N SER A 22 -7.49 15.75 25.84
CA SER A 22 -7.64 14.32 25.57
C SER A 22 -8.50 13.99 24.36
N VAL A 23 -8.20 12.87 23.68
CA VAL A 23 -8.95 12.47 22.47
C VAL A 23 -10.44 12.26 22.74
N LEU A 24 -10.79 11.70 23.90
CA LEU A 24 -12.19 11.51 24.31
C LEU A 24 -12.92 12.85 24.48
N SER A 25 -12.24 13.91 24.91
CA SER A 25 -12.86 15.24 25.06
C SER A 25 -13.11 15.95 23.74
N ARG A 26 -12.47 15.50 22.65
CA ARG A 26 -12.55 16.09 21.31
C ARG A 26 -13.16 15.15 20.28
N ILE A 27 -13.70 14.01 20.69
CA ILE A 27 -14.16 12.94 19.79
C ILE A 27 -15.25 13.41 18.83
N ASP A 28 -16.15 14.28 19.30
CA ASP A 28 -17.18 14.88 18.46
C ASP A 28 -16.54 15.68 17.31
N ARG A 29 -15.66 16.62 17.67
CA ARG A 29 -15.00 17.53 16.72
C ARG A 29 -14.10 16.79 15.74
N ASP A 30 -13.27 15.88 16.24
CA ASP A 30 -12.22 15.24 15.47
C ASP A 30 -12.75 14.07 14.64
N ILE A 31 -13.77 13.34 15.12
CA ILE A 31 -14.26 12.13 14.47
C ILE A 31 -15.72 12.28 14.02
N LEU A 32 -16.65 12.56 14.93
CA LEU A 32 -18.09 12.42 14.63
C LEU A 32 -18.68 13.54 13.76
N ASP A 33 -18.09 14.73 13.82
CA ASP A 33 -18.46 15.87 12.98
C ASP A 33 -17.92 15.74 11.54
N GLN A 34 -17.07 14.74 11.28
CA GLN A 34 -16.55 14.47 9.94
C GLN A 34 -17.54 13.59 9.15
N PRO A 35 -18.11 14.10 8.05
CA PRO A 35 -19.14 13.38 7.31
C PRO A 35 -18.58 12.12 6.64
N GLY A 36 -19.25 10.98 6.82
CA GLY A 36 -18.92 9.73 6.15
C GLY A 36 -17.72 8.98 6.73
N VAL A 37 -17.29 9.31 7.95
CA VAL A 37 -16.24 8.53 8.64
C VAL A 37 -16.77 7.17 9.08
N ASP A 38 -16.09 6.14 8.60
CA ASP A 38 -16.33 4.73 8.91
C ASP A 38 -15.06 4.05 9.47
N ASN A 39 -13.89 4.64 9.26
CA ASN A 39 -12.59 4.15 9.71
C ASN A 39 -11.76 5.29 10.32
N VAL A 40 -11.07 5.02 11.43
CA VAL A 40 -10.11 5.94 12.07
C VAL A 40 -8.78 5.25 12.31
N VAL A 41 -7.68 6.00 12.14
CA VAL A 41 -6.35 5.58 12.57
C VAL A 41 -6.03 6.29 13.87
N VAL A 42 -5.74 5.51 14.90
CA VAL A 42 -5.40 6.01 16.23
C VAL A 42 -3.90 5.82 16.42
N THR A 43 -3.19 6.92 16.68
CA THR A 43 -1.74 6.91 16.89
C THR A 43 -1.43 7.46 18.28
N GLU A 44 -0.50 6.86 18.99
CA GLU A 44 -0.01 7.42 20.27
C GLU A 44 1.15 8.39 20.02
N GLY A 45 1.26 9.42 20.85
CA GLY A 45 2.35 10.39 20.78
C GLY A 45 3.59 9.89 21.50
N LEU A 46 4.78 10.11 20.93
CA LEU A 46 6.04 9.84 21.64
C LEU A 46 6.16 10.71 22.91
N GLU A 47 5.61 11.92 22.87
CA GLU A 47 5.62 12.86 23.99
C GLU A 47 4.88 12.33 25.21
N ASP A 48 3.86 11.50 25.02
CA ASP A 48 3.11 10.87 26.10
C ASP A 48 3.96 9.77 26.77
N LEU A 49 4.74 9.00 26.01
CA LEU A 49 5.75 8.08 26.55
C LEU A 49 6.88 8.82 27.29
N LEU A 50 7.38 9.93 26.72
CA LEU A 50 8.40 10.80 27.34
C LEU A 50 7.89 11.54 28.59
N ALA A 51 6.58 11.53 28.83
CA ALA A 51 5.97 12.00 30.07
C ALA A 51 5.79 10.88 31.12
N GLY A 52 6.19 9.65 30.78
CA GLY A 52 6.14 8.48 31.66
C GLY A 52 4.90 7.60 31.47
N THR A 53 4.10 7.81 30.42
CA THR A 53 2.92 6.98 30.12
C THR A 53 3.36 5.60 29.65
N GLY A 54 2.84 4.55 30.26
CA GLY A 54 3.07 3.16 29.85
C GLY A 54 1.84 2.47 29.27
N SER A 55 1.98 1.21 28.87
CA SER A 55 0.87 0.37 28.38
C SER A 55 -0.26 0.21 29.39
N ASP A 56 0.07 0.09 30.69
CA ASP A 56 -0.90 0.07 31.79
C ASP A 56 -1.76 1.36 31.83
N ASP A 57 -1.16 2.51 31.50
CA ASP A 57 -1.87 3.79 31.46
C ASP A 57 -2.77 3.88 30.23
N LEU A 58 -2.36 3.35 29.07
CA LEU A 58 -3.20 3.28 27.87
C LEU A 58 -4.44 2.42 28.11
N GLU A 59 -4.28 1.27 28.75
CA GLU A 59 -5.39 0.37 29.12
C GLU A 59 -6.35 1.07 30.11
N ALA A 60 -5.81 1.69 31.16
CA ALA A 60 -6.60 2.27 32.25
C ALA A 60 -7.25 3.62 31.91
N ASN A 61 -6.62 4.43 31.04
CA ASN A 61 -6.93 5.87 30.92
C ASN A 61 -7.42 6.34 29.55
N GLY A 62 -7.96 5.45 28.69
CA GLY A 62 -8.90 5.90 27.66
C GLY A 62 -8.93 5.16 26.33
N TYR A 63 -7.91 4.38 25.95
CA TYR A 63 -7.95 3.65 24.68
C TYR A 63 -9.08 2.63 24.65
N THR A 64 -9.24 1.85 25.73
CA THR A 64 -10.37 0.92 25.90
C THR A 64 -11.72 1.62 25.74
N ALA A 65 -11.89 2.79 26.37
CA ALA A 65 -13.13 3.55 26.31
C ALA A 65 -13.37 4.16 24.91
N LEU A 66 -12.32 4.68 24.26
CA LEU A 66 -12.35 5.21 22.91
C LEU A 66 -12.79 4.13 21.92
N ILE A 67 -12.10 2.99 21.94
CA ILE A 67 -12.39 1.84 21.08
C ILE A 67 -13.83 1.38 21.28
N GLN A 68 -14.28 1.22 22.53
CA GLN A 68 -15.67 0.80 22.81
C GLN A 68 -16.71 1.81 22.29
N GLN A 69 -16.43 3.11 22.37
CA GLN A 69 -17.32 4.15 21.81
C GLN A 69 -17.36 4.08 20.29
N LEU A 70 -16.20 4.01 19.63
CA LEU A 70 -16.09 3.90 18.17
C LEU A 70 -16.80 2.65 17.66
N GLN A 71 -16.56 1.50 18.29
CA GLN A 71 -17.26 0.25 17.99
C GLN A 71 -18.77 0.39 18.18
N GLY A 72 -19.21 1.02 19.28
CA GLY A 72 -20.62 1.31 19.54
C GLY A 72 -21.28 2.18 18.48
N TRP A 73 -20.51 3.01 17.77
CA TRP A 73 -20.97 3.81 16.64
C TRP A 73 -20.75 3.15 15.27
N GLY A 74 -20.19 1.93 15.24
CA GLY A 74 -19.91 1.21 14.00
C GLY A 74 -18.69 1.76 13.24
N ILE A 75 -17.78 2.48 13.91
CA ILE A 75 -16.56 3.03 13.34
C ILE A 75 -15.40 2.09 13.61
N THR A 76 -14.75 1.63 12.55
CA THR A 76 -13.58 0.76 12.61
C THR A 76 -12.37 1.54 13.11
N SER A 77 -11.57 0.92 13.97
CA SER A 77 -10.35 1.51 14.51
C SER A 77 -9.13 0.73 14.05
N THR A 78 -8.14 1.43 13.49
CA THR A 78 -6.79 0.90 13.25
C THR A 78 -5.83 1.56 14.23
N LEU A 79 -5.28 0.79 15.15
CA LEU A 79 -4.24 1.25 16.07
C LEU A 79 -2.90 1.16 15.36
N ALA A 80 -2.12 2.24 15.34
CA ALA A 80 -0.78 2.22 14.75
C ALA A 80 0.29 2.18 15.83
N SER A 81 1.35 1.41 15.61
CA SER A 81 2.54 1.47 16.48
C SER A 81 3.21 2.83 16.49
N LEU A 82 3.93 3.13 17.56
CA LEU A 82 4.88 4.23 17.61
C LEU A 82 6.16 3.84 16.87
N THR A 83 6.68 4.77 16.07
CA THR A 83 7.95 4.62 15.35
C THR A 83 9.16 4.67 16.31
N PRO A 84 10.32 4.12 15.92
CA PRO A 84 11.54 4.16 16.74
C PRO A 84 11.93 5.57 17.16
N CYS A 85 12.52 5.71 18.36
CA CYS A 85 13.03 7.00 18.87
C CYS A 85 14.51 6.99 19.26
N GLU A 86 15.24 5.89 19.02
CA GLU A 86 16.67 5.79 19.35
C GLU A 86 17.46 6.98 18.76
N GLY A 87 18.22 7.66 19.62
CA GLY A 87 19.08 8.77 19.22
C GLY A 87 18.44 10.15 19.34
N TYR A 88 17.13 10.24 19.60
CA TYR A 88 16.46 11.52 19.83
C TYR A 88 17.07 12.23 21.04
N SER A 89 17.69 13.39 20.81
CA SER A 89 18.40 14.13 21.87
C SER A 89 17.51 14.99 22.75
N GLY A 90 16.23 15.08 22.40
CA GLY A 90 15.26 15.92 23.07
C GLY A 90 15.20 17.37 22.63
N ASP A 91 14.07 18.00 22.93
CA ASP A 91 13.74 19.39 22.64
C ASP A 91 13.45 20.24 23.92
N GLY A 92 13.43 19.58 25.08
CA GLY A 92 13.15 20.13 26.40
C GLY A 92 11.66 20.37 26.69
N ALA A 93 10.74 19.79 25.90
CA ALA A 93 9.30 19.95 26.08
C ALA A 93 8.74 19.08 27.22
N SER A 94 9.35 17.92 27.51
CA SER A 94 8.86 16.93 28.48
C SER A 94 9.83 16.66 29.65
N PRO A 95 9.38 16.02 30.75
CA PRO A 95 10.22 15.68 31.90
C PRO A 95 11.32 14.66 31.61
N ASP A 96 11.01 13.57 30.88
CA ASP A 96 11.91 12.46 30.59
C ASP A 96 12.39 12.50 29.14
N ASP A 97 12.99 13.64 28.80
CA ASP A 97 13.56 13.95 27.50
C ASP A 97 15.10 14.01 27.61
N PRO A 98 15.91 13.18 26.91
CA PRO A 98 15.73 12.49 25.61
C PRO A 98 15.06 11.09 25.63
N CYS A 99 14.80 10.51 24.45
CA CYS A 99 14.51 9.07 24.30
C CYS A 99 15.74 8.26 24.75
N THR A 100 15.57 7.53 25.85
CA THR A 100 16.57 6.62 26.41
C THR A 100 16.22 5.17 26.09
N THR A 101 17.14 4.23 26.29
CA THR A 101 16.87 2.78 26.15
C THR A 101 15.66 2.33 26.99
N ASP A 102 15.45 2.89 28.17
CA ASP A 102 14.29 2.56 29.01
C ASP A 102 12.98 3.08 28.40
N ILE A 103 13.00 4.27 27.78
CA ILE A 103 11.85 4.82 27.05
C ILE A 103 11.56 4.01 25.79
N ASP A 104 12.58 3.65 25.02
CA ASP A 104 12.40 2.83 23.80
C ASP A 104 11.91 1.42 24.14
N SER A 105 12.35 0.85 25.26
CA SER A 105 11.77 -0.40 25.78
C SER A 105 10.29 -0.23 26.12
N GLY A 106 9.91 0.88 26.76
CA GLY A 106 8.50 1.20 27.04
C GLY A 106 7.67 1.42 25.77
N ARG A 107 8.26 2.02 24.72
CA ARG A 107 7.65 2.14 23.39
C ARG A 107 7.35 0.77 22.79
N GLN A 108 8.30 -0.16 22.83
CA GLN A 108 8.10 -1.54 22.35
C GLN A 108 7.02 -2.27 23.15
N ASP A 109 6.96 -2.10 24.47
CA ASP A 109 5.91 -2.66 25.32
C ASP A 109 4.53 -2.09 24.94
N VAL A 110 4.43 -0.80 24.62
CA VAL A 110 3.20 -0.17 24.12
C VAL A 110 2.82 -0.72 22.74
N ASN A 111 3.77 -0.84 21.81
CA ASN A 111 3.50 -1.43 20.49
C ASN A 111 2.99 -2.86 20.61
N ALA A 112 3.60 -3.68 21.46
CA ALA A 112 3.15 -5.04 21.74
C ALA A 112 1.73 -5.08 22.33
N TRP A 113 1.39 -4.12 23.21
CA TRP A 113 0.04 -3.99 23.74
C TRP A 113 -0.97 -3.58 22.66
N LEU A 114 -0.64 -2.61 21.79
CA LEU A 114 -1.49 -2.18 20.67
C LEU A 114 -1.77 -3.32 19.69
N ASP A 115 -0.74 -4.09 19.32
CA ASP A 115 -0.88 -5.27 18.45
C ASP A 115 -1.81 -6.32 19.08
N SER A 116 -1.67 -6.55 20.39
CA SER A 116 -2.51 -7.52 21.12
C SER A 116 -4.02 -7.19 21.14
N GLN A 117 -4.41 -5.97 20.75
CA GLN A 117 -5.83 -5.60 20.65
C GLN A 117 -6.52 -6.20 19.42
N TYR A 118 -5.77 -6.55 18.37
CA TYR A 118 -6.35 -7.27 17.24
C TYR A 118 -6.69 -8.70 17.64
N ASN A 119 -7.98 -9.04 17.54
CA ASN A 119 -8.46 -10.40 17.80
C ASN A 119 -9.51 -10.79 16.74
N PRO A 120 -9.17 -11.69 15.80
CA PRO A 120 -10.10 -12.11 14.75
C PRO A 120 -11.31 -12.90 15.27
N TRP A 121 -11.29 -13.32 16.54
CA TRP A 121 -12.38 -14.05 17.20
C TRP A 121 -13.21 -13.18 18.15
N ASP A 122 -12.91 -11.87 18.24
CA ASP A 122 -13.71 -10.95 19.04
C ASP A 122 -15.13 -10.86 18.45
N PRO A 123 -16.18 -11.13 19.25
CA PRO A 123 -17.56 -10.93 18.80
C PRO A 123 -17.95 -9.46 18.59
N SER A 124 -17.12 -8.51 19.00
CA SER A 124 -17.34 -7.07 18.85
C SER A 124 -17.13 -6.65 17.40
N ILE A 125 -18.04 -5.82 16.87
CA ILE A 125 -17.96 -5.31 15.50
C ILE A 125 -18.14 -3.78 15.48
N PRO A 126 -17.36 -3.04 14.67
CA PRO A 126 -16.20 -3.52 13.89
C PRO A 126 -15.02 -3.97 14.77
N LEU A 127 -14.13 -4.79 14.20
CA LEU A 127 -12.89 -5.21 14.86
C LEU A 127 -11.92 -4.03 15.03
N VAL A 128 -10.99 -4.20 15.95
CA VAL A 128 -9.83 -3.31 16.13
C VAL A 128 -8.67 -3.90 15.34
N TYR A 129 -8.07 -3.12 14.46
CA TYR A 129 -6.94 -3.54 13.61
C TYR A 129 -5.64 -2.94 14.10
N TYR A 130 -4.52 -3.51 13.64
CA TYR A 130 -3.18 -3.04 13.95
C TYR A 130 -2.42 -2.68 12.66
N ALA A 131 -1.77 -1.53 12.65
CA ALA A 131 -0.87 -1.09 11.60
C ALA A 131 0.55 -0.93 12.16
N ASP A 132 1.49 -1.66 11.59
CA ASP A 132 2.87 -1.68 12.07
C ASP A 132 3.71 -0.55 11.45
N PHE A 133 3.51 0.67 11.94
CA PHE A 133 4.28 1.85 11.53
C PHE A 133 5.75 1.73 11.93
N ASP A 134 6.02 1.13 13.08
CA ASP A 134 7.35 0.81 13.56
C ASP A 134 8.14 -0.03 12.55
N GLY A 135 7.64 -1.22 12.23
CA GLY A 135 8.24 -2.10 11.23
C GLY A 135 8.34 -1.48 9.83
N ALA A 136 7.47 -0.53 9.49
CA ALA A 136 7.50 0.16 8.20
C ALA A 136 8.67 1.15 8.05
N VAL A 137 9.22 1.68 9.15
CA VAL A 137 10.29 2.70 9.11
C VAL A 137 11.57 2.30 9.84
N ALA A 138 11.54 1.23 10.64
CA ALA A 138 12.63 0.81 11.49
C ALA A 138 13.77 0.10 10.73
N VAL A 139 14.99 0.29 11.22
CA VAL A 139 16.16 -0.55 10.95
C VAL A 139 16.89 -0.80 12.26
N THR A 140 17.54 -1.96 12.38
CA THR A 140 18.39 -2.24 13.55
C THR A 140 19.67 -1.40 13.49
N ASP A 141 19.98 -0.66 14.57
CA ASP A 141 21.28 -0.04 14.75
C ASP A 141 22.34 -1.10 15.06
N ALA A 142 23.33 -1.24 14.19
CA ALA A 142 24.38 -2.24 14.33
C ALA A 142 25.30 -2.03 15.55
N THR A 143 25.25 -0.86 16.19
CA THR A 143 26.10 -0.47 17.32
C THR A 143 25.45 -0.82 18.66
N THR A 144 24.17 -0.48 18.81
CA THR A 144 23.40 -0.65 20.05
C THR A 144 22.57 -1.92 20.02
N GLY A 145 22.16 -2.36 18.82
CA GLY A 145 21.19 -3.43 18.62
C GLY A 145 19.74 -2.99 18.79
N GLU A 146 19.50 -1.70 19.06
CA GLU A 146 18.17 -1.08 19.17
C GLU A 146 17.59 -0.77 17.79
N GLU A 147 16.31 -0.41 17.74
CA GLU A 147 15.64 0.04 16.51
C GLU A 147 15.77 1.55 16.37
N LYS A 148 16.07 2.01 15.16
CA LYS A 148 16.07 3.42 14.80
C LYS A 148 15.35 3.66 13.49
N LEU A 149 15.00 4.92 13.23
CA LEU A 149 14.50 5.32 11.92
C LEU A 149 15.53 5.00 10.83
N SER A 150 15.06 4.40 9.74
CA SER A 150 15.87 4.23 8.54
C SER A 150 16.34 5.59 8.03
N ALA A 151 17.52 5.64 7.41
CA ALA A 151 18.04 6.90 6.87
C ALA A 151 17.15 7.56 5.79
N LYS A 152 16.20 6.80 5.21
CA LYS A 152 15.19 7.34 4.29
C LYS A 152 14.02 7.97 5.04
N ALA A 153 13.64 7.41 6.19
CA ALA A 153 12.55 7.89 7.02
C ALA A 153 12.97 9.02 7.96
N ASP A 154 14.24 9.12 8.35
CA ASP A 154 14.73 10.06 9.36
C ASP A 154 15.05 11.45 8.77
N THR A 155 14.50 12.51 9.36
CA THR A 155 14.88 13.91 9.03
C THR A 155 16.22 14.34 9.65
N GLY A 156 16.78 13.51 10.53
CA GLY A 156 18.05 13.69 11.24
C GLY A 156 17.89 14.04 12.72
N ASP A 157 16.66 14.21 13.20
CA ASP A 157 16.36 14.34 14.63
C ASP A 157 15.92 13.04 15.28
N HIS A 158 15.84 11.93 14.52
CA HIS A 158 15.53 10.58 14.98
C HIS A 158 14.09 10.34 15.46
N VAL A 159 13.17 11.28 15.22
CA VAL A 159 11.74 11.11 15.55
C VAL A 159 10.80 11.64 14.48
N ASN A 160 11.18 12.70 13.76
CA ASN A 160 10.35 13.26 12.71
C ASN A 160 10.60 12.56 11.38
N LEU A 161 9.51 12.11 10.76
CA LEU A 161 9.54 11.40 9.50
C LEU A 161 9.70 12.34 8.30
N THR A 162 10.46 11.87 7.32
CA THR A 162 10.45 12.43 5.96
C THR A 162 9.15 12.05 5.23
N ASN A 163 8.93 12.59 4.04
CA ASN A 163 7.83 12.14 3.17
C ASN A 163 7.89 10.63 2.87
N ALA A 164 9.08 10.04 2.73
CA ALA A 164 9.24 8.61 2.52
C ALA A 164 8.87 7.80 3.78
N GLY A 165 9.15 8.34 4.97
CA GLY A 165 8.69 7.75 6.23
C GLY A 165 7.16 7.74 6.34
N TYR A 166 6.50 8.87 6.09
CA TYR A 166 5.04 8.93 6.05
C TYR A 166 4.43 8.06 4.94
N ALA A 167 5.10 7.94 3.80
CA ALA A 167 4.68 7.04 2.73
C ALA A 167 4.72 5.57 3.19
N ALA A 168 5.76 5.16 3.91
CA ALA A 168 5.85 3.83 4.49
C ALA A 168 4.75 3.57 5.54
N GLU A 169 4.45 4.54 6.41
CA GLU A 169 3.29 4.46 7.32
C GLU A 169 1.99 4.23 6.53
N VAL A 170 1.73 5.04 5.50
CA VAL A 170 0.54 4.92 4.65
C VAL A 170 0.48 3.54 3.97
N ASN A 171 1.59 3.01 3.48
CA ASN A 171 1.59 1.70 2.83
C ASN A 171 1.24 0.56 3.78
N SER A 172 1.50 0.69 5.09
CA SER A 172 1.10 -0.31 6.08
C SER A 172 -0.42 -0.37 6.33
N ILE A 173 -1.14 0.70 5.97
CA ILE A 173 -2.61 0.77 6.04
C ILE A 173 -3.29 0.63 4.67
N LEU A 174 -2.56 0.79 3.57
CA LEU A 174 -3.06 0.40 2.26
C LEU A 174 -3.36 -1.10 2.28
N SER A 175 -4.54 -1.47 1.81
CA SER A 175 -5.07 -2.83 1.91
C SER A 175 -5.22 -3.45 0.52
N PRO A 176 -4.12 -3.81 -0.17
CA PRO A 176 -4.20 -4.58 -1.40
C PRO A 176 -4.91 -5.90 -1.12
N HIS A 177 -5.74 -6.33 -2.07
CA HIS A 177 -6.37 -7.65 -1.99
C HIS A 177 -5.40 -8.75 -2.41
N ASP A 178 -4.43 -8.40 -3.28
CA ASP A 178 -3.40 -9.33 -3.73
C ASP A 178 -2.08 -8.56 -3.87
N THR A 179 -0.98 -9.17 -3.40
CA THR A 179 0.37 -8.60 -3.38
C THR A 179 1.35 -9.69 -3.79
N TRP A 180 2.12 -9.43 -4.85
CA TRP A 180 3.21 -10.29 -5.29
C TRP A 180 4.50 -9.47 -5.31
N ALA A 181 5.36 -9.69 -4.31
CA ALA A 181 6.65 -9.01 -4.23
C ALA A 181 7.59 -9.40 -5.40
N LEU A 182 7.43 -10.64 -5.88
CA LEU A 182 8.22 -11.26 -6.94
C LEU A 182 9.67 -11.50 -6.52
N ASP A 183 9.86 -12.03 -5.32
CA ASP A 183 11.13 -12.32 -4.65
C ASP A 183 11.21 -13.77 -4.11
N ASP A 184 10.47 -14.70 -4.73
CA ASP A 184 10.24 -16.06 -4.21
C ASP A 184 11.44 -17.03 -4.35
N GLY A 185 12.55 -16.60 -4.94
CA GLY A 185 13.76 -17.38 -5.07
C GLY A 185 13.91 -18.13 -6.41
N PRO A 186 15.16 -18.46 -6.81
CA PRO A 186 15.50 -18.95 -8.15
C PRO A 186 14.88 -20.29 -8.54
N ASP A 187 14.48 -21.11 -7.55
CA ASP A 187 13.87 -22.42 -7.76
C ASP A 187 12.33 -22.38 -7.73
N SER A 188 11.73 -21.22 -7.45
CA SER A 188 10.28 -21.09 -7.38
C SER A 188 9.65 -21.07 -8.77
N VAL A 189 8.55 -21.82 -8.91
CA VAL A 189 7.69 -21.87 -10.11
C VAL A 189 6.40 -21.06 -9.91
N GLN A 190 6.25 -20.43 -8.75
CA GLN A 190 5.12 -19.57 -8.41
C GLN A 190 5.62 -18.30 -7.73
N ALA A 191 4.88 -17.21 -7.90
CA ALA A 191 5.00 -16.07 -7.02
C ALA A 191 3.92 -16.12 -5.94
N ALA A 192 4.31 -16.07 -4.68
CA ALA A 192 3.37 -16.08 -3.56
C ALA A 192 2.57 -14.79 -3.53
N ASP A 193 1.28 -14.93 -3.21
CA ASP A 193 0.44 -13.80 -2.84
C ASP A 193 0.56 -13.59 -1.32
N THR A 194 1.05 -12.42 -0.92
CA THR A 194 1.38 -12.07 0.46
C THR A 194 0.49 -10.97 1.02
N ALA A 195 -0.64 -10.66 0.35
CA ALA A 195 -1.56 -9.65 0.83
C ALA A 195 -2.07 -9.94 2.25
N ARG A 196 -2.19 -8.86 3.03
CA ARG A 196 -2.65 -8.92 4.42
C ARG A 196 -4.15 -9.22 4.49
N THR A 197 -4.50 -10.29 5.18
CA THR A 197 -5.89 -10.75 5.38
C THR A 197 -6.56 -10.15 6.62
N ASP A 198 -5.82 -9.34 7.38
CA ASP A 198 -6.16 -8.81 8.69
C ASP A 198 -6.29 -7.29 8.67
N THR A 199 -6.83 -6.70 7.61
CA THR A 199 -7.05 -5.25 7.50
C THR A 199 -8.53 -4.89 7.52
N PRO A 200 -8.91 -3.62 7.78
CA PRO A 200 -10.29 -3.16 7.71
C PRO A 200 -10.99 -3.48 6.38
N SER A 201 -10.24 -3.47 5.28
CA SER A 201 -10.79 -3.63 3.93
C SER A 201 -10.80 -5.08 3.45
N THR A 202 -10.00 -5.96 4.07
CA THR A 202 -9.79 -7.35 3.61
C THR A 202 -10.35 -8.39 4.58
N VAL A 203 -10.76 -7.99 5.78
CA VAL A 203 -11.31 -8.94 6.76
C VAL A 203 -12.52 -9.68 6.18
N ASN A 204 -12.59 -10.99 6.42
CA ASN A 204 -13.64 -11.90 5.91
C ASN A 204 -13.65 -12.08 4.38
N ASP A 205 -12.74 -11.46 3.64
CA ASP A 205 -12.48 -11.83 2.25
C ASP A 205 -11.45 -12.96 2.21
N TYR A 206 -11.94 -14.19 2.07
CA TYR A 206 -11.09 -15.38 2.01
C TYR A 206 -10.32 -15.54 0.69
N SER A 207 -10.54 -14.65 -0.29
CA SER A 207 -9.77 -14.65 -1.54
C SER A 207 -8.46 -13.86 -1.43
N VAL A 208 -8.38 -12.93 -0.47
CA VAL A 208 -7.20 -12.10 -0.24
C VAL A 208 -5.99 -12.95 0.12
N GLY A 209 -4.83 -12.63 -0.45
CA GLY A 209 -3.58 -13.33 -0.15
C GLY A 209 -3.56 -14.79 -0.64
N SER A 210 -4.49 -15.17 -1.51
CA SER A 210 -4.73 -16.57 -1.90
C SER A 210 -4.65 -16.79 -3.42
N SER A 211 -4.06 -15.85 -4.16
CA SER A 211 -3.95 -15.87 -5.61
C SER A 211 -2.49 -15.98 -6.12
N PRO A 212 -1.72 -17.04 -5.79
CA PRO A 212 -0.34 -17.15 -6.23
C PRO A 212 -0.24 -17.17 -7.77
N LEU A 213 0.74 -16.46 -8.35
CA LEU A 213 0.94 -16.44 -9.79
C LEU A 213 1.75 -17.67 -10.22
N ASN A 214 1.24 -18.44 -11.17
CA ASN A 214 1.97 -19.54 -11.81
C ASN A 214 2.85 -19.00 -12.93
N LEU A 215 4.15 -19.28 -12.87
CA LEU A 215 5.10 -18.86 -13.90
C LEU A 215 4.99 -19.77 -15.14
N ASN A 216 4.87 -19.17 -16.32
CA ASN A 216 4.76 -19.88 -17.59
C ASN A 216 5.85 -19.42 -18.56
N GLY A 217 6.18 -20.26 -19.54
CA GLY A 217 7.19 -19.93 -20.55
C GLY A 217 8.60 -19.87 -19.97
N THR A 218 9.42 -18.94 -20.46
CA THR A 218 10.81 -18.77 -20.02
C THR A 218 10.92 -17.61 -19.02
N THR A 219 10.67 -17.88 -17.75
CA THR A 219 10.89 -16.94 -16.65
C THR A 219 12.24 -17.16 -15.99
N ALA A 220 12.75 -16.13 -15.32
CA ALA A 220 13.92 -16.24 -14.45
C ALA A 220 13.78 -15.26 -13.28
N TRP A 221 14.35 -15.61 -12.14
CA TRP A 221 14.51 -14.68 -11.04
C TRP A 221 15.87 -14.01 -11.11
N SER A 222 15.93 -12.71 -10.86
CA SER A 222 17.14 -11.90 -11.00
C SER A 222 17.34 -10.95 -9.83
N ASP A 223 18.55 -10.92 -9.28
CA ASP A 223 18.95 -9.93 -8.29
C ASP A 223 19.06 -8.53 -8.90
N ASP A 224 18.48 -7.54 -8.22
CA ASP A 224 18.54 -6.12 -8.51
C ASP A 224 19.01 -5.34 -7.27
N THR A 225 19.91 -4.39 -7.46
CA THR A 225 20.52 -3.63 -6.35
C THR A 225 19.55 -2.67 -5.66
N THR A 226 18.41 -2.37 -6.27
CA THR A 226 17.43 -1.40 -5.79
C THR A 226 16.19 -2.11 -5.24
N ARG A 227 15.80 -3.23 -5.86
CA ARG A 227 14.53 -3.92 -5.61
C ARG A 227 14.68 -5.29 -4.95
N GLY A 228 15.91 -5.76 -4.72
CA GLY A 228 16.13 -7.13 -4.28
C GLY A 228 15.92 -8.09 -5.45
N GLU A 229 15.29 -9.23 -5.22
CA GLU A 229 14.98 -10.18 -6.27
C GLU A 229 13.75 -9.72 -7.08
N ALA A 230 13.72 -10.00 -8.39
CA ALA A 230 12.64 -9.62 -9.28
C ALA A 230 12.40 -10.68 -10.37
N LEU A 231 11.17 -10.73 -10.91
CA LEU A 231 10.80 -11.66 -11.98
C LEU A 231 11.19 -11.10 -13.35
N THR A 232 12.04 -11.82 -14.08
CA THR A 232 12.38 -11.58 -15.49
C THR A 232 11.46 -12.34 -16.44
N LEU A 233 10.95 -11.64 -17.45
CA LEU A 233 10.09 -12.13 -18.52
C LEU A 233 10.79 -11.97 -19.89
N ASP A 234 10.69 -13.00 -20.73
CA ASP A 234 11.40 -13.09 -22.02
C ASP A 234 10.81 -12.24 -23.16
N GLY A 235 9.61 -11.68 -22.98
CA GLY A 235 8.89 -10.92 -24.00
C GLY A 235 8.37 -11.70 -25.19
N THR A 236 8.32 -13.03 -25.13
CA THR A 236 7.84 -13.90 -26.20
C THR A 236 6.89 -15.02 -25.77
N THR A 237 7.13 -15.62 -24.61
CA THR A 237 6.35 -16.75 -24.09
C THR A 237 6.07 -16.64 -22.60
N ALA A 238 6.84 -15.81 -21.88
CA ALA A 238 6.81 -15.73 -20.44
C ALA A 238 5.70 -14.82 -19.91
N ASP A 239 4.92 -15.34 -18.98
CA ASP A 239 3.98 -14.60 -18.15
C ASP A 239 3.82 -15.29 -16.78
N ALA A 240 3.10 -14.63 -15.88
CA ALA A 240 2.73 -15.17 -14.58
C ALA A 240 1.21 -15.01 -14.39
N THR A 241 0.50 -16.09 -14.09
CA THR A 241 -0.98 -16.09 -14.07
C THR A 241 -1.55 -16.61 -12.76
N ALA A 242 -2.48 -15.85 -12.17
CA ALA A 242 -3.26 -16.32 -11.02
C ALA A 242 -4.16 -17.50 -11.43
N PRO A 243 -4.65 -18.32 -10.47
CA PRO A 243 -5.55 -19.44 -10.79
C PRO A 243 -6.91 -19.00 -11.35
N GLY A 244 -7.28 -17.74 -11.16
CA GLY A 244 -8.55 -17.17 -11.59
C GLY A 244 -8.57 -15.65 -11.53
N GLN A 245 -9.77 -15.10 -11.54
CA GLN A 245 -10.02 -13.67 -11.42
C GLN A 245 -9.54 -13.15 -10.06
N VAL A 246 -8.86 -12.01 -10.10
CA VAL A 246 -8.41 -11.25 -8.91
C VAL A 246 -9.22 -9.96 -8.77
N LEU A 247 -9.49 -9.28 -9.89
CA LEU A 247 -10.18 -7.99 -9.90
C LEU A 247 -11.63 -8.13 -10.36
N ASP A 248 -12.57 -7.47 -9.69
CA ASP A 248 -13.88 -7.18 -10.27
C ASP A 248 -13.77 -6.04 -11.29
N THR A 249 -13.61 -6.40 -12.57
CA THR A 249 -13.45 -5.43 -13.66
C THR A 249 -14.73 -4.66 -14.01
N THR A 250 -15.85 -4.92 -13.31
CA THR A 250 -17.07 -4.10 -13.37
C THR A 250 -17.12 -3.02 -12.29
N GLY A 251 -16.38 -3.22 -11.20
CA GLY A 251 -16.23 -2.27 -10.11
C GLY A 251 -15.04 -1.34 -10.29
N SER A 252 -14.80 -0.54 -9.26
CA SER A 252 -13.59 0.27 -9.14
C SER A 252 -12.40 -0.62 -8.79
N TYR A 253 -11.24 -0.38 -9.39
CA TYR A 253 -10.03 -1.15 -9.09
C TYR A 253 -8.75 -0.35 -9.34
N SER A 254 -7.64 -0.85 -8.79
CA SER A 254 -6.30 -0.34 -9.04
C SER A 254 -5.31 -1.48 -9.23
N VAL A 255 -4.30 -1.28 -10.06
CA VAL A 255 -3.18 -2.21 -10.26
C VAL A 255 -1.88 -1.42 -10.27
N SER A 256 -0.92 -1.87 -9.48
CA SER A 256 0.42 -1.32 -9.42
C SER A 256 1.46 -2.35 -9.83
N ALA A 257 2.56 -1.91 -10.43
CA ALA A 257 3.76 -2.70 -10.63
C ALA A 257 4.99 -1.78 -10.78
N TRP A 258 6.13 -2.22 -10.25
CA TRP A 258 7.43 -1.72 -10.71
C TRP A 258 7.89 -2.54 -11.91
N VAL A 259 8.34 -1.86 -12.96
CA VAL A 259 8.80 -2.51 -14.18
C VAL A 259 10.10 -1.92 -14.71
N ASN A 260 10.92 -2.75 -15.35
CA ASN A 260 12.10 -2.30 -16.07
C ASN A 260 12.20 -3.04 -17.41
N LEU A 261 12.01 -2.31 -18.50
CA LEU A 261 12.18 -2.83 -19.85
C LEU A 261 13.67 -3.03 -20.14
N SER A 262 14.07 -4.24 -20.53
CA SER A 262 15.47 -4.53 -20.93
C SER A 262 15.93 -3.71 -22.15
N SER A 263 15.01 -3.48 -23.08
CA SER A 263 15.11 -2.60 -24.23
C SER A 263 13.70 -2.15 -24.62
N LEU A 264 13.56 -1.04 -25.36
CA LEU A 264 12.24 -0.63 -25.84
C LEU A 264 11.75 -1.63 -26.91
N PRO A 265 10.66 -2.39 -26.67
CA PRO A 265 10.21 -3.39 -27.62
C PRO A 265 9.61 -2.74 -28.87
N THR A 266 9.58 -3.51 -29.95
CA THR A 266 8.97 -3.11 -31.23
C THR A 266 7.50 -3.52 -31.34
N HIS A 267 7.00 -4.23 -30.33
CA HIS A 267 5.61 -4.63 -30.13
C HIS A 267 5.04 -4.02 -28.84
N ASN A 268 3.72 -4.04 -28.70
CA ASN A 268 3.08 -3.71 -27.42
C ASN A 268 3.50 -4.74 -26.37
N ALA A 269 3.70 -4.30 -25.13
CA ALA A 269 4.15 -5.15 -24.04
C ALA A 269 3.32 -4.85 -22.79
N THR A 270 2.49 -5.81 -22.35
CA THR A 270 1.54 -5.63 -21.25
C THR A 270 2.13 -6.14 -19.94
N VAL A 271 2.12 -5.26 -18.94
CA VAL A 271 2.59 -5.53 -17.59
C VAL A 271 1.54 -6.28 -16.80
N ALA A 272 0.29 -5.83 -16.82
CA ALA A 272 -0.80 -6.45 -16.09
C ALA A 272 -2.12 -6.40 -16.88
N SER A 273 -2.88 -7.50 -16.85
CA SER A 273 -4.21 -7.61 -17.45
C SER A 273 -5.04 -8.74 -16.81
N GLN A 274 -6.32 -8.86 -17.19
CA GLN A 274 -7.18 -10.00 -16.82
C GLN A 274 -8.04 -10.45 -18.01
N PRO A 275 -7.63 -11.45 -18.81
CA PRO A 275 -8.28 -11.82 -20.07
C PRO A 275 -9.77 -12.20 -19.97
N GLY A 276 -10.59 -11.67 -20.87
CA GLY A 276 -11.92 -12.20 -21.21
C GLY A 276 -11.84 -13.29 -22.28
N ASP A 277 -12.89 -13.40 -23.10
CA ASP A 277 -12.96 -14.38 -24.19
C ASP A 277 -12.17 -13.95 -25.43
N GLN A 278 -12.32 -12.69 -25.85
CA GLN A 278 -11.64 -12.10 -27.02
C GLN A 278 -10.54 -11.12 -26.63
N ASN A 279 -10.72 -10.33 -25.58
CA ASN A 279 -9.76 -9.30 -25.16
C ASN A 279 -9.62 -9.26 -23.65
N SER A 280 -8.63 -8.54 -23.13
CA SER A 280 -8.63 -8.11 -21.72
C SER A 280 -9.45 -6.82 -21.58
N PRO A 281 -10.19 -6.61 -20.47
CA PRO A 281 -10.94 -5.38 -20.21
C PRO A 281 -10.01 -4.19 -19.99
N PHE A 282 -8.82 -4.43 -19.44
CA PHE A 282 -7.75 -3.44 -19.33
C PHE A 282 -6.39 -3.99 -19.72
N TYR A 283 -5.47 -3.08 -20.06
CA TYR A 283 -4.06 -3.36 -20.31
C TYR A 283 -3.22 -2.23 -19.70
N LEU A 284 -2.48 -2.52 -18.64
CA LEU A 284 -1.40 -1.63 -18.18
C LEU A 284 -0.15 -2.00 -18.97
N LYS A 285 0.23 -1.19 -19.95
CA LYS A 285 1.19 -1.63 -20.99
C LYS A 285 2.08 -0.53 -21.54
N TYR A 286 3.18 -0.94 -22.13
CA TYR A 286 3.92 -0.17 -23.12
C TYR A 286 3.22 -0.27 -24.48
N ASP A 287 2.87 0.88 -25.07
CA ASP A 287 2.19 0.99 -26.37
C ASP A 287 3.12 1.62 -27.41
N THR A 288 3.29 0.94 -28.56
CA THR A 288 4.21 1.37 -29.63
C THR A 288 3.55 2.20 -30.72
N VAL A 289 2.21 2.22 -30.81
CA VAL A 289 1.50 2.67 -32.01
C VAL A 289 0.46 3.75 -31.78
N HIS A 290 -0.08 3.92 -30.57
CA HIS A 290 -1.28 4.72 -30.32
C HIS A 290 -1.20 6.16 -30.85
N THR A 291 -0.05 6.81 -30.71
CA THR A 291 0.21 8.18 -31.20
C THR A 291 1.39 8.25 -32.18
N GLY A 292 1.88 7.10 -32.64
CA GLY A 292 3.12 7.00 -33.42
C GLY A 292 4.41 7.26 -32.61
N THR A 293 4.29 7.52 -31.30
CA THR A 293 5.42 7.59 -30.36
C THR A 293 5.22 6.50 -29.30
N PRO A 294 6.26 5.73 -28.94
CA PRO A 294 6.11 4.75 -27.87
C PRO A 294 5.99 5.37 -26.47
N GLY A 295 5.23 4.73 -25.59
CA GLY A 295 4.96 5.24 -24.27
C GLY A 295 4.23 4.27 -23.36
N TRP A 296 3.94 4.70 -22.14
CA TRP A 296 3.12 3.94 -21.19
C TRP A 296 1.65 4.27 -21.40
N SER A 297 0.79 3.27 -21.20
CA SER A 297 -0.64 3.41 -21.43
C SER A 297 -1.45 2.51 -20.50
N LEU A 298 -2.65 2.98 -20.19
CA LEU A 298 -3.74 2.19 -19.63
C LEU A 298 -4.87 2.16 -20.64
N HIS A 299 -5.07 1.00 -21.25
CA HIS A 299 -6.16 0.77 -22.19
C HIS A 299 -7.35 0.18 -21.46
N PHE A 300 -8.55 0.57 -21.87
CA PHE A 300 -9.80 -0.09 -21.53
C PHE A 300 -10.52 -0.49 -22.81
N THR A 301 -10.75 -1.78 -23.01
CA THR A 301 -11.58 -2.25 -24.12
C THR A 301 -13.03 -2.05 -23.76
N GLN A 302 -13.81 -1.51 -24.68
CA GLN A 302 -15.21 -1.16 -24.39
C GLN A 302 -16.17 -2.35 -24.51
N THR A 303 -15.73 -3.45 -25.14
CA THR A 303 -16.53 -4.67 -25.32
C THR A 303 -15.62 -5.85 -25.62
N ASP A 304 -15.99 -7.03 -25.12
CA ASP A 304 -15.28 -8.28 -25.38
C ASP A 304 -15.62 -8.88 -26.77
N THR A 305 -15.12 -8.24 -27.82
CA THR A 305 -15.31 -8.67 -29.22
C THR A 305 -14.03 -8.50 -30.01
N ALA A 306 -13.80 -9.33 -31.03
CA ALA A 306 -12.69 -9.11 -31.95
C ALA A 306 -12.75 -7.71 -32.59
N GLY A 307 -11.61 -7.01 -32.64
CA GLY A 307 -11.49 -5.63 -33.11
C GLY A 307 -12.17 -4.60 -32.20
N PRO A 308 -11.91 -4.61 -30.87
CA PRO A 308 -12.61 -3.74 -29.94
C PRO A 308 -12.22 -2.26 -30.15
N THR A 309 -13.13 -1.36 -29.78
CA THR A 309 -12.76 0.04 -29.55
C THR A 309 -12.15 0.19 -28.15
N ASN A 310 -11.15 1.06 -28.02
CA ASN A 310 -10.47 1.31 -26.75
C ASN A 310 -10.66 2.75 -26.26
N LYS A 311 -10.72 2.90 -24.94
CA LYS A 311 -10.47 4.15 -24.22
C LYS A 311 -9.07 4.07 -23.65
N ILE A 312 -8.26 5.11 -23.84
CA ILE A 312 -6.83 5.05 -23.60
C ILE A 312 -6.38 6.28 -22.81
N ALA A 313 -5.75 6.04 -21.66
CA ALA A 313 -4.89 7.01 -21.00
C ALA A 313 -3.45 6.71 -21.40
N TYR A 314 -2.72 7.68 -21.96
CA TYR A 314 -1.40 7.47 -22.57
C TYR A 314 -0.43 8.61 -22.25
N VAL A 315 0.84 8.25 -22.04
CA VAL A 315 1.95 9.19 -21.91
C VAL A 315 3.19 8.69 -22.66
N SER A 316 3.79 9.54 -23.48
CA SER A 316 5.02 9.21 -24.22
C SER A 316 6.25 9.23 -23.33
N GLY A 317 7.34 8.57 -23.78
CA GLY A 317 8.66 8.74 -23.15
C GLY A 317 9.08 7.61 -22.21
N ALA A 318 8.65 6.37 -22.50
CA ALA A 318 9.15 5.20 -21.80
C ALA A 318 10.68 5.08 -21.99
N THR A 319 11.37 4.68 -20.92
CA THR A 319 12.82 4.51 -20.90
C THR A 319 13.14 3.06 -20.56
N ALA A 320 14.06 2.46 -21.31
CA ALA A 320 14.57 1.12 -21.02
C ALA A 320 15.77 1.18 -20.06
N GLY A 321 15.97 0.11 -19.28
CA GLY A 321 17.05 -0.01 -18.32
C GLY A 321 16.86 0.82 -17.05
N ALA A 322 15.65 1.32 -16.79
CA ALA A 322 15.31 2.09 -15.60
C ALA A 322 13.98 1.60 -15.02
N TRP A 323 13.95 1.38 -13.71
CA TRP A 323 12.73 1.08 -12.98
C TRP A 323 11.70 2.22 -13.15
N THR A 324 10.48 1.84 -13.50
CA THR A 324 9.33 2.72 -13.64
C THR A 324 8.21 2.15 -12.78
N HIS A 325 7.64 2.96 -11.90
CA HIS A 325 6.44 2.60 -11.15
C HIS A 325 5.22 2.96 -11.98
N LEU A 326 4.38 1.97 -12.28
CA LEU A 326 3.16 2.16 -13.05
C LEU A 326 1.95 1.84 -12.17
N VAL A 327 1.01 2.78 -12.10
CA VAL A 327 -0.29 2.53 -11.46
C VAL A 327 -1.40 2.85 -12.44
N GLY A 328 -2.26 1.87 -12.67
CA GLY A 328 -3.53 2.06 -13.37
C GLY A 328 -4.68 2.03 -12.39
N THR A 329 -5.55 3.03 -12.43
CA THR A 329 -6.77 3.06 -11.61
C THR A 329 -8.00 3.21 -12.49
N PHE A 330 -9.10 2.60 -12.06
CA PHE A 330 -10.42 2.76 -12.64
C PHE A 330 -11.44 3.05 -11.55
N ASP A 331 -12.24 4.10 -11.76
CA ASP A 331 -13.34 4.49 -10.91
C ASP A 331 -14.66 4.28 -11.65
N ALA A 332 -15.40 3.24 -11.25
CA ALA A 332 -16.69 2.87 -11.84
C ALA A 332 -17.82 3.86 -11.48
N THR A 333 -17.64 4.72 -10.47
CA THR A 333 -18.65 5.73 -10.12
C THR A 333 -18.61 6.92 -11.09
N THR A 334 -17.46 7.15 -11.72
CA THR A 334 -17.21 8.27 -12.64
C THR A 334 -16.80 7.82 -14.06
N ASP A 335 -16.78 6.52 -14.34
CA ASP A 335 -16.31 5.91 -15.59
C ASP A 335 -14.93 6.45 -16.03
N THR A 336 -14.03 6.65 -15.05
CA THR A 336 -12.75 7.34 -15.25
C THR A 336 -11.58 6.41 -14.99
N GLY A 337 -10.72 6.28 -16.00
CA GLY A 337 -9.43 5.60 -15.89
C GLY A 337 -8.27 6.59 -15.75
N ARG A 338 -7.30 6.31 -14.89
CA ARG A 338 -6.10 7.16 -14.72
C ARG A 338 -4.83 6.31 -14.77
N LEU A 339 -3.83 6.84 -15.45
CA LEU A 339 -2.48 6.29 -15.51
C LEU A 339 -1.54 7.19 -14.72
N TYR A 340 -0.81 6.59 -13.79
CA TYR A 340 0.26 7.22 -13.03
C TYR A 340 1.58 6.58 -13.40
N VAL A 341 2.61 7.42 -13.50
CA VAL A 341 4.00 7.00 -13.76
C VAL A 341 4.87 7.66 -12.71
N ASN A 342 5.62 6.87 -11.96
CA ASN A 342 6.51 7.32 -10.88
C ASN A 342 5.78 8.23 -9.88
N GLY A 343 4.66 7.74 -9.34
CA GLY A 343 3.84 8.43 -8.35
C GLY A 343 2.98 9.58 -8.90
N SER A 344 3.22 10.04 -10.13
CA SER A 344 2.57 11.22 -10.69
C SER A 344 1.49 10.89 -11.71
N LEU A 345 0.33 11.56 -11.63
CA LEU A 345 -0.74 11.44 -12.62
C LEU A 345 -0.24 11.88 -14.00
N SER A 346 -0.20 10.94 -14.94
CA SER A 346 0.32 11.17 -16.29
C SER A 346 -0.78 11.33 -17.33
N ALA A 347 -1.88 10.58 -17.20
CA ALA A 347 -3.00 10.67 -18.13
C ALA A 347 -4.33 10.26 -17.49
N THR A 348 -5.42 10.75 -18.07
CA THR A 348 -6.80 10.42 -17.67
C THR A 348 -7.65 10.16 -18.91
N VAL A 349 -8.55 9.20 -18.82
CA VAL A 349 -9.57 8.90 -19.84
C VAL A 349 -10.94 8.74 -19.18
N THR A 350 -11.99 9.19 -19.85
CA THR A 350 -13.37 9.12 -19.35
C THR A 350 -14.31 8.40 -20.31
N GLY A 351 -15.46 7.98 -19.79
CA GLY A 351 -16.47 7.23 -20.54
C GLY A 351 -15.98 5.82 -20.89
N VAL A 352 -15.20 5.23 -19.99
CA VAL A 352 -14.87 3.81 -20.02
C VAL A 352 -16.16 3.02 -19.82
N THR A 353 -16.36 1.95 -20.57
CA THR A 353 -17.50 1.06 -20.39
C THR A 353 -16.97 -0.27 -19.84
N PRO A 354 -17.08 -0.50 -18.52
CA PRO A 354 -16.53 -1.70 -17.93
C PRO A 354 -17.38 -2.92 -18.30
N TRP A 355 -16.75 -4.09 -18.27
CA TRP A 355 -17.40 -5.38 -18.49
C TRP A 355 -16.67 -6.46 -17.69
N ALA A 356 -17.42 -7.51 -17.32
CA ALA A 356 -16.92 -8.55 -16.43
C ALA A 356 -15.95 -9.48 -17.17
N SER A 357 -14.74 -9.62 -16.65
CA SER A 357 -13.77 -10.62 -17.08
C SER A 357 -13.55 -11.64 -15.97
N THR A 358 -13.81 -12.91 -16.26
CA THR A 358 -13.64 -14.02 -15.31
C THR A 358 -12.36 -14.82 -15.55
N GLY A 359 -11.48 -14.38 -16.45
CA GLY A 359 -10.21 -15.05 -16.70
C GLY A 359 -9.15 -14.74 -15.64
N PRO A 360 -7.98 -15.39 -15.74
CA PRO A 360 -6.92 -15.27 -14.75
C PRO A 360 -6.29 -13.88 -14.76
N PHE A 361 -6.04 -13.28 -13.60
CA PHE A 361 -5.14 -12.13 -13.55
C PHE A 361 -3.76 -12.53 -14.04
N THR A 362 -3.16 -11.69 -14.89
CA THR A 362 -1.97 -12.02 -15.65
C THR A 362 -0.97 -10.88 -15.56
N VAL A 363 0.25 -11.20 -15.16
CA VAL A 363 1.42 -10.33 -15.24
C VAL A 363 2.25 -10.75 -16.45
N GLY A 364 2.58 -9.80 -17.32
CA GLY A 364 3.51 -10.02 -18.43
C GLY A 364 2.90 -10.41 -19.77
N SER A 365 1.58 -10.55 -19.89
CA SER A 365 0.88 -10.76 -21.16
C SER A 365 -0.56 -10.27 -21.11
N ALA A 366 -1.24 -10.27 -22.26
CA ALA A 366 -2.67 -9.99 -22.34
C ALA A 366 -3.34 -10.73 -23.48
N LYS A 367 -4.68 -10.81 -23.46
CA LYS A 367 -5.44 -11.38 -24.57
C LYS A 367 -5.89 -10.27 -25.53
N TYR A 368 -5.71 -10.49 -26.83
CA TYR A 368 -6.20 -9.60 -27.88
C TYR A 368 -6.71 -10.43 -29.07
N ASN A 369 -7.93 -10.14 -29.52
CA ASN A 369 -8.60 -10.88 -30.60
C ASN A 369 -8.55 -12.42 -30.46
N GLY A 370 -8.73 -12.91 -29.23
CA GLY A 370 -8.80 -14.34 -28.90
C GLY A 370 -7.45 -15.03 -28.74
N ALA A 371 -6.33 -14.32 -28.87
CA ALA A 371 -4.99 -14.85 -28.69
C ALA A 371 -4.27 -14.17 -27.52
N ILE A 372 -3.45 -14.92 -26.78
CA ILE A 372 -2.50 -14.32 -25.84
C ILE A 372 -1.37 -13.68 -26.65
N SER A 373 -1.04 -12.44 -26.33
CA SER A 373 -0.03 -11.62 -26.98
C SER A 373 0.57 -10.62 -25.99
N ASP A 374 1.28 -9.62 -26.53
CA ASP A 374 1.81 -8.47 -25.79
C ASP A 374 2.74 -8.88 -24.65
N TYR A 375 3.55 -9.93 -24.85
CA TYR A 375 4.49 -10.42 -23.86
C TYR A 375 5.52 -9.34 -23.47
N PHE A 376 5.70 -9.14 -22.16
CA PHE A 376 6.56 -8.11 -21.60
C PHE A 376 8.05 -8.53 -21.59
N PRO A 377 8.97 -7.77 -22.23
CA PRO A 377 10.41 -8.08 -22.20
C PRO A 377 11.15 -7.26 -21.13
N GLY A 378 11.27 -7.81 -19.93
CA GLY A 378 11.93 -7.08 -18.84
C GLY A 378 11.73 -7.70 -17.46
N THR A 379 12.03 -6.94 -16.44
CA THR A 379 11.84 -7.33 -15.05
C THR A 379 10.64 -6.63 -14.42
N VAL A 380 9.97 -7.32 -13.51
CA VAL A 380 8.79 -6.85 -12.76
C VAL A 380 8.99 -7.17 -11.28
N SER A 381 8.56 -6.25 -10.40
CA SER A 381 8.61 -6.39 -8.93
C SER A 381 7.44 -5.65 -8.30
N ASP A 382 7.05 -6.04 -7.08
CA ASP A 382 5.94 -5.50 -6.28
C ASP A 382 4.69 -5.19 -7.11
N VAL A 383 4.07 -6.26 -7.61
CA VAL A 383 2.75 -6.18 -8.24
C VAL A 383 1.70 -6.19 -7.13
N GLN A 384 0.77 -5.25 -7.18
CA GLN A 384 -0.31 -5.15 -6.19
C GLN A 384 -1.64 -4.85 -6.88
N ALA A 385 -2.73 -5.39 -6.34
CA ALA A 385 -4.08 -5.22 -6.86
C ALA A 385 -5.07 -4.82 -5.77
N TRP A 386 -5.99 -3.89 -6.09
CA TRP A 386 -7.04 -3.42 -5.18
C TRP A 386 -8.40 -3.49 -5.87
N ASN A 387 -9.42 -3.97 -5.16
CA ASN A 387 -10.83 -3.88 -5.58
C ASN A 387 -11.46 -2.51 -5.24
N TYR A 388 -10.64 -1.45 -5.23
CA TYR A 388 -11.05 -0.07 -5.11
C TYR A 388 -10.06 0.86 -5.85
N THR A 389 -10.51 2.09 -6.13
CA THR A 389 -9.66 3.11 -6.78
C THR A 389 -8.73 3.74 -5.74
N LEU A 390 -7.42 3.72 -5.99
CA LEU A 390 -6.46 4.53 -5.24
C LEU A 390 -6.54 5.99 -5.66
N ASP A 391 -6.45 6.90 -4.70
CA ASP A 391 -6.32 8.33 -4.97
C ASP A 391 -4.85 8.73 -5.27
N ALA A 392 -4.63 9.99 -5.64
CA ALA A 392 -3.30 10.47 -6.04
C ALA A 392 -2.27 10.46 -4.89
N ASP A 393 -2.70 10.69 -3.66
CA ASP A 393 -1.83 10.74 -2.49
C ASP A 393 -1.42 9.32 -2.10
N GLN A 394 -2.35 8.36 -2.15
CA GLN A 394 -2.07 6.93 -1.98
C GLN A 394 -1.10 6.40 -3.04
N VAL A 395 -1.26 6.81 -4.31
CA VAL A 395 -0.32 6.42 -5.39
C VAL A 395 1.07 7.02 -5.17
N THR A 396 1.14 8.25 -4.64
CA THR A 396 2.42 8.89 -4.29
C THR A 396 3.09 8.15 -3.15
N ALA A 397 2.35 7.80 -2.09
CA ALA A 397 2.87 7.01 -0.97
C ALA A 397 3.38 5.63 -1.42
N LEU A 398 2.68 4.97 -2.33
CA LEU A 398 3.12 3.69 -2.90
C LEU A 398 4.43 3.84 -3.70
N TYR A 399 4.62 4.97 -4.39
CA TYR A 399 5.87 5.24 -5.12
C TYR A 399 7.05 5.55 -4.18
N ASP A 400 6.79 6.30 -3.10
CA ASP A 400 7.79 6.71 -2.12
C ASP A 400 8.09 5.62 -1.07
N GLN A 401 7.53 4.41 -1.25
CA GLN A 401 7.73 3.28 -0.35
C GLN A 401 9.21 3.02 -0.10
N ILE A 402 9.54 2.74 1.17
CA ILE A 402 10.84 2.22 1.56
C ILE A 402 10.88 0.73 1.13
N PRO A 403 11.75 0.34 0.17
CA PRO A 403 11.84 -1.03 -0.32
C PRO A 403 12.40 -2.00 0.71
#